data_AF-A0A2D3VA82-F1
#
_entry.id   AF-A0A2D3VA82-F1
#
_cell.length_a   1.000
_cell.length_b   1.000
_cell.length_c   1.000
_cell.angle_alpha   90.00
_cell.angle_beta   90.00
_cell.angle_gamma   90.00
#
_symmetry.space_group_name_H-M   'P 1'
#
loop_
_entity.id
_entity.type
_entity.pdbx_description
1 polymer ?
#
loop_
_entity_poly.entity_id
_entity_poly.type
_entity_poly.pdbx_seq_one_letter_code
_entity_poly.pdbx_strand_id
1 'polypeptide(L)'
;MTTQTPKAPPNLFNNLNSSYGELYSQSTLQTTSIQNLISLLPPNSKILDIGCASGIPNALLLAQAHHHVTGIDYSPQMIAQARKNVPTAEFHHVDARNFTAKEKTYDAIVCSLALLSQASQWNRTLCISHRALVEK
;
A
#
# COMPACT_ATOMS: atom_id res chain seq x y z
N MET A 1 -23.31 28.48 -8.18
CA MET A 1 -22.20 28.17 -9.10
C MET A 1 -21.39 27.06 -8.46
N THR A 2 -21.48 25.85 -9.00
CA THR A 2 -20.79 24.65 -8.49
C THR A 2 -19.34 24.67 -8.97
N THR A 3 -18.39 24.76 -8.03
CA THR A 3 -16.97 24.66 -8.35
C THR A 3 -16.61 23.19 -8.56
N GLN A 4 -16.45 22.82 -9.82
CA GLN A 4 -15.97 21.50 -10.23
C GLN A 4 -14.48 21.42 -9.87
N THR A 5 -14.12 20.49 -9.00
CA THR A 5 -12.71 20.20 -8.68
C THR A 5 -12.02 19.63 -9.93
N PRO A 6 -10.84 20.15 -10.32
CA PRO A 6 -10.16 19.69 -11.52
C PRO A 6 -9.69 18.24 -11.33
N LYS A 7 -10.06 17.37 -12.26
CA LYS A 7 -9.64 15.97 -12.31
C LYS A 7 -8.21 15.90 -12.86
N ALA A 8 -7.27 15.41 -12.06
CA ALA A 8 -5.89 15.25 -12.49
C ALA A 8 -5.80 14.31 -13.71
N PRO A 9 -5.01 14.65 -14.74
CA PRO A 9 -4.89 13.83 -15.95
C PRO A 9 -4.22 12.48 -15.63
N PRO A 10 -4.66 11.39 -16.27
CA PRO A 10 -4.18 10.02 -15.99
C PRO A 10 -2.66 9.82 -16.15
N ASN A 11 -1.98 10.74 -16.85
CA ASN A 11 -0.55 10.65 -17.16
C ASN A 11 0.37 11.37 -16.16
N LEU A 12 -0.18 12.02 -15.12
CA LEU A 12 0.62 12.72 -14.11
C LEU A 12 1.54 11.75 -13.35
N PHE A 13 1.11 10.50 -13.18
CA PHE A 13 1.83 9.51 -12.39
C PHE A 13 3.03 8.91 -13.14
N ASN A 14 2.95 8.69 -14.46
CA ASN A 14 4.05 8.11 -15.23
C ASN A 14 5.34 8.95 -15.21
N ASN A 15 5.22 10.28 -15.06
CA ASN A 15 6.35 11.20 -15.14
C ASN A 15 6.90 11.67 -13.79
N LEU A 16 6.26 11.31 -12.66
CA LEU A 16 6.66 11.75 -11.32
C LEU A 16 7.06 10.59 -10.39
N ASN A 17 6.92 9.34 -10.86
CA ASN A 17 7.07 8.11 -10.08
C ASN A 17 8.39 7.96 -9.28
N SER A 18 9.53 8.41 -9.80
CA SER A 18 10.81 8.32 -9.07
C SER A 18 10.90 9.29 -7.89
N SER A 19 10.48 10.54 -8.09
CA SER A 19 10.56 11.59 -7.07
C SER A 19 9.53 11.40 -5.95
N TYR A 20 8.35 10.85 -6.23
CA TYR A 20 7.33 10.59 -5.21
C TYR A 20 7.70 9.46 -4.25
N GLY A 21 8.29 8.38 -4.74
CA GLY A 21 8.75 7.26 -3.89
C GLY A 21 9.82 7.69 -2.89
N GLU A 22 10.73 8.57 -3.31
CA GLU A 22 11.79 9.10 -2.46
C GLU A 22 11.28 10.10 -1.43
N LEU A 23 10.41 11.05 -1.82
CA LEU A 23 9.88 12.08 -0.90
C LEU A 23 9.05 11.48 0.26
N TYR A 24 8.32 10.39 0.02
CA TYR A 24 7.47 9.77 1.05
C TYR A 24 8.12 8.61 1.81
N SER A 25 9.19 8.00 1.28
CA SER A 25 10.06 7.12 2.07
C SER A 25 10.64 7.78 3.32
N GLN A 26 10.60 9.12 3.39
CA GLN A 26 11.06 9.92 4.53
C GLN A 26 9.95 10.34 5.50
N SER A 27 8.69 9.91 5.30
CA SER A 27 7.61 10.29 6.22
C SER A 27 7.68 9.49 7.53
N THR A 28 8.09 10.16 8.60
CA THR A 28 8.18 9.57 9.95
C THR A 28 6.85 9.00 10.41
N LEU A 29 5.73 9.64 10.06
CA LEU A 29 4.37 9.17 10.41
C LEU A 29 4.03 7.81 9.78
N GLN A 30 4.41 7.57 8.52
CA GLN A 30 4.13 6.31 7.85
C GLN A 30 4.96 5.19 8.47
N THR A 31 6.26 5.42 8.68
CA THR A 31 7.15 4.48 9.36
C THR A 31 6.64 4.12 10.76
N THR A 32 6.29 5.11 11.59
CA THR A 32 5.74 4.86 12.93
C THR A 32 4.43 4.09 12.88
N SER A 33 3.56 4.38 11.92
CA SER A 33 2.28 3.65 11.76
C SER A 33 2.52 2.18 11.43
N ILE A 34 3.49 1.87 10.58
CA ILE A 34 3.84 0.48 10.25
C ILE A 34 4.50 -0.22 11.44
N GLN A 35 5.36 0.46 12.20
CA GLN A 35 5.95 -0.10 13.42
C GLN A 35 4.90 -0.41 14.48
N ASN A 36 3.91 0.47 14.66
CA ASN A 36 2.77 0.22 15.55
C ASN A 36 1.90 -0.93 15.06
N LEU A 37 1.72 -1.09 13.75
CA LEU A 37 1.01 -2.25 13.21
C LEU A 37 1.78 -3.55 13.51
N ILE A 38 3.10 -3.57 13.29
CA ILE A 38 3.95 -4.74 13.57
C ILE A 38 3.82 -5.19 15.02
N SER A 39 3.75 -4.27 15.99
CA SER A 39 3.63 -4.63 17.41
C SER A 39 2.28 -5.23 17.80
N LEU A 40 1.25 -5.08 16.96
CA LEU A 40 -0.09 -5.64 17.17
C LEU A 40 -0.31 -6.96 16.42
N LEU A 41 0.57 -7.31 15.48
CA LEU A 41 0.41 -8.48 14.62
C LEU A 41 0.99 -9.75 15.26
N PRO A 42 0.31 -10.90 15.13
CA PRO A 42 0.92 -12.19 15.40
C PRO A 42 2.21 -12.40 14.57
N PRO A 43 3.19 -13.16 15.07
CA PRO A 43 4.37 -13.55 14.29
C PRO A 43 3.98 -14.22 12.96
N ASN A 44 4.73 -13.95 11.90
CA ASN A 44 4.50 -14.52 10.55
C ASN A 44 3.12 -14.20 9.94
N SER A 45 2.47 -13.11 10.36
CA SER A 45 1.21 -12.62 9.75
C SER A 45 1.29 -12.46 8.23
N LYS A 46 0.19 -12.73 7.53
CA LYS A 46 -0.04 -12.51 6.11
C LYS A 46 -0.61 -11.12 5.87
N ILE A 47 0.04 -10.31 5.03
CA ILE A 47 -0.30 -8.91 4.85
C ILE A 47 -0.45 -8.58 3.36
N LEU A 48 -1.54 -7.89 3.02
CA LEU A 48 -1.76 -7.33 1.69
C LEU A 48 -1.47 -5.82 1.71
N ASP A 49 -0.53 -5.33 0.90
CA ASP A 49 -0.23 -3.90 0.74
C ASP A 49 -0.79 -3.40 -0.61
N ILE A 50 -1.90 -2.66 -0.54
CA ILE A 50 -2.63 -2.15 -1.71
C ILE A 50 -2.08 -0.78 -2.11
N GLY A 51 -1.61 -0.68 -3.35
CA GLY A 51 -0.87 0.50 -3.81
C GLY A 51 0.51 0.56 -3.16
N CYS A 52 1.23 -0.57 -3.21
CA CYS A 52 2.49 -0.75 -2.48
C CYS A 52 3.64 0.14 -2.98
N ALA A 53 3.47 0.81 -4.14
CA ALA A 53 4.50 1.60 -4.79
C ALA A 53 5.82 0.83 -4.89
N SER A 54 6.95 1.44 -4.49
CA SER A 54 8.28 0.83 -4.49
C SER A 54 8.52 -0.14 -3.31
N GLY A 55 7.50 -0.46 -2.52
CA GLY A 55 7.58 -1.32 -1.34
C GLY A 55 8.18 -0.63 -0.10
N ILE A 56 8.63 0.62 -0.19
CA ILE A 56 9.23 1.39 0.92
C ILE A 56 8.22 2.44 1.41
N PRO A 57 8.05 2.61 2.74
CA PRO A 57 8.67 1.82 3.82
C PRO A 57 7.88 0.56 4.18
N ASN A 58 6.61 0.46 3.77
CA ASN A 58 5.65 -0.53 4.27
C ASN A 58 6.12 -1.98 4.11
N ALA A 59 6.21 -2.47 2.88
CA ALA A 59 6.56 -3.87 2.61
C ALA A 59 7.95 -4.22 3.17
N LEU A 60 8.90 -3.28 3.14
CA LEU A 60 10.24 -3.47 3.70
C LEU A 60 10.19 -3.73 5.21
N LEU A 61 9.56 -2.84 5.98
CA LEU A 61 9.50 -2.97 7.44
C LEU A 61 8.72 -4.22 7.87
N LEU A 62 7.61 -4.52 7.19
CA LEU A 62 6.80 -5.70 7.46
C LEU A 62 7.57 -7.00 7.16
N ALA A 63 8.29 -7.07 6.04
CA ALA A 63 9.10 -8.22 5.68
C ALA A 63 10.31 -8.40 6.63
N GLN A 64 10.93 -7.29 7.07
CA GLN A 64 11.99 -7.32 8.08
C GLN A 64 11.49 -7.82 9.44
N ALA A 65 10.22 -7.59 9.77
CA ALA A 65 9.55 -8.16 10.93
C ALA A 65 9.08 -9.62 10.73
N HIS A 66 9.56 -10.30 9.68
CA HIS A 66 9.23 -11.69 9.34
C HIS A 66 7.76 -11.94 8.98
N HIS A 67 7.03 -10.93 8.52
CA HIS A 67 5.68 -11.12 7.96
C HIS A 67 5.72 -11.49 6.48
N HIS A 68 4.66 -12.17 6.02
CA HIS A 68 4.48 -12.53 4.62
C HIS A 68 3.73 -11.42 3.89
N VAL A 69 4.43 -10.64 3.07
CA VAL A 69 3.85 -9.48 2.39
C VAL A 69 3.54 -9.80 0.93
N THR A 70 2.30 -9.53 0.53
CA THR A 70 1.87 -9.45 -0.86
C THR A 70 1.57 -7.98 -1.18
N GLY A 71 2.35 -7.36 -2.07
CA GLY A 71 2.12 -6.00 -2.55
C GLY A 71 1.46 -5.97 -3.92
N ILE A 72 0.52 -5.06 -4.13
CA ILE A 72 -0.09 -4.82 -5.44
C ILE A 72 -0.02 -3.34 -5.82
N ASP A 73 0.27 -3.06 -7.08
CA ASP A 73 0.29 -1.71 -7.61
C ASP A 73 -0.02 -1.71 -9.12
N TYR A 74 -0.63 -0.63 -9.60
CA TYR A 74 -0.97 -0.47 -11.02
C TYR A 74 0.23 -0.05 -11.87
N SER A 75 1.31 0.45 -11.26
CA SER A 75 2.51 0.91 -11.95
C SER A 75 3.51 -0.24 -12.13
N PRO A 76 3.80 -0.69 -13.36
CA PRO A 76 4.78 -1.75 -13.59
C PRO A 76 6.21 -1.33 -13.18
N GLN A 77 6.50 -0.02 -13.26
CA GLN A 77 7.78 0.55 -12.82
C GLN A 77 7.94 0.44 -11.30
N MET A 78 6.88 0.74 -10.54
CA MET A 78 6.87 0.60 -9.08
C MET A 78 7.05 -0.84 -8.65
N ILE A 79 6.34 -1.78 -9.28
CA ILE A 79 6.48 -3.21 -9.01
C ILE A 79 7.89 -3.71 -9.32
N ALA A 80 8.51 -3.25 -10.42
CA ALA A 80 9.90 -3.59 -10.71
C ALA A 80 10.86 -3.09 -9.62
N GLN A 81 10.61 -1.91 -9.06
CA GLN A 81 11.41 -1.37 -7.96
C GLN A 81 11.14 -2.09 -6.64
N ALA A 82 9.88 -2.41 -6.33
CA ALA A 82 9.47 -3.12 -5.13
C ALA A 82 10.13 -4.50 -5.03
N ARG A 83 10.16 -5.25 -6.14
CA ARG A 83 10.86 -6.54 -6.23
C ARG A 83 12.37 -6.44 -5.97
N LYS A 84 12.99 -5.32 -6.37
CA LYS A 84 14.42 -5.06 -6.07
C LYS A 84 14.62 -4.67 -4.62
N ASN A 85 13.73 -3.83 -4.07
CA ASN A 85 13.84 -3.31 -2.71
C ASN A 85 13.54 -4.37 -1.65
N VAL A 86 12.58 -5.25 -1.90
CA VAL A 86 12.09 -6.23 -0.93
C VAL A 86 11.97 -7.61 -1.60
N PRO A 87 13.10 -8.26 -1.95
CA PRO A 87 13.08 -9.53 -2.69
C PRO A 87 12.42 -10.69 -1.94
N THR A 88 12.19 -10.55 -0.63
CA THR A 88 11.50 -11.52 0.22
C THR A 88 9.97 -11.43 0.18
N ALA A 89 9.41 -10.37 -0.42
CA ALA A 89 7.96 -10.16 -0.56
C ALA A 89 7.46 -10.55 -1.97
N GLU A 90 6.16 -10.85 -2.08
CA GLU A 90 5.50 -11.09 -3.36
C GLU A 90 4.90 -9.79 -3.91
N PHE A 91 5.09 -9.50 -5.20
CA PHE A 91 4.56 -8.29 -5.82
C PHE A 91 3.85 -8.56 -7.14
N HIS A 92 2.65 -7.98 -7.30
CA HIS A 92 1.82 -8.09 -8.50
C HIS A 92 1.55 -6.74 -9.15
N HIS A 93 1.82 -6.68 -10.44
CA HIS A 93 1.34 -5.58 -11.28
C HIS A 93 -0.13 -5.83 -11.64
N VAL A 94 -1.03 -5.12 -10.96
CA VAL A 94 -2.47 -5.32 -11.08
C VAL A 94 -3.20 -4.09 -10.60
N ASP A 95 -4.29 -3.74 -11.27
CA ASP A 95 -5.26 -2.80 -10.72
C ASP A 95 -5.97 -3.46 -9.53
N ALA A 96 -5.95 -2.82 -8.36
CA ALA A 96 -6.56 -3.36 -7.15
C ALA A 96 -8.04 -3.75 -7.33
N ARG A 97 -8.78 -3.10 -8.25
CA ARG A 97 -10.18 -3.41 -8.58
C ARG A 97 -10.36 -4.77 -9.27
N ASN A 98 -9.29 -5.27 -9.90
CA ASN A 98 -9.25 -6.54 -10.61
C ASN A 98 -8.41 -7.60 -9.86
N PHE A 99 -7.90 -7.27 -8.68
CA PHE A 99 -7.08 -8.20 -7.92
C PHE A 99 -7.95 -9.28 -7.28
N THR A 100 -7.62 -10.54 -7.55
CA THR A 100 -8.18 -11.69 -6.86
C THR A 100 -7.13 -12.22 -5.89
N ALA A 101 -7.42 -12.13 -4.60
CA ALA A 101 -6.53 -12.66 -3.57
C ALA A 101 -6.36 -14.18 -3.75
N LYS A 102 -5.11 -14.65 -3.76
CA LYS A 102 -4.81 -16.10 -3.69
C LYS A 102 -5.18 -16.67 -2.33
N GLU A 103 -4.94 -15.87 -1.29
CA GLU A 103 -5.25 -16.22 0.09
C GLU A 103 -6.73 -15.96 0.39
N LYS A 104 -7.34 -16.83 1.19
CA LYS A 104 -8.73 -16.62 1.65
C LYS A 104 -8.84 -15.52 2.69
N THR A 105 -7.76 -15.24 3.43
CA THR A 105 -7.70 -14.28 4.53
C THR A 105 -6.31 -13.66 4.65
N TYR A 106 -6.27 -12.39 5.03
CA TYR A 106 -5.06 -11.68 5.46
C TYR A 106 -5.24 -11.23 6.91
N ASP A 107 -4.15 -11.23 7.67
CA ASP A 107 -4.11 -10.76 9.06
C ASP A 107 -4.10 -9.22 9.12
N ALA A 108 -3.58 -8.57 8.07
CA ALA A 108 -3.71 -7.14 7.85
C ALA A 108 -3.78 -6.77 6.36
N ILE A 109 -4.44 -5.64 6.07
CA ILE A 109 -4.46 -5.02 4.74
C ILE A 109 -4.03 -3.57 4.88
N VAL A 110 -2.86 -3.22 4.38
CA VAL A 110 -2.32 -1.85 4.39
C VAL A 110 -2.66 -1.14 3.08
N CYS A 111 -2.97 0.16 3.16
CA CYS A 111 -3.24 0.99 2.00
C CYS A 111 -2.89 2.45 2.33
N SER A 112 -1.61 2.80 2.16
CA SER A 112 -1.12 4.10 2.65
C SER A 112 -1.27 5.24 1.65
N LEU A 113 -1.31 4.99 0.32
CA LEU A 113 -1.27 6.08 -0.68
C LEU A 113 -2.15 5.89 -1.93
N ALA A 114 -2.93 4.80 -2.06
CA ALA A 114 -3.75 4.56 -3.25
C ALA A 114 -4.93 5.53 -3.45
N LEU A 115 -5.17 6.47 -2.52
CA LEU A 115 -6.48 7.14 -2.39
C LEU A 115 -6.52 8.64 -2.66
N LEU A 116 -5.38 9.29 -2.93
CA LEU A 116 -5.41 10.74 -3.21
C LEU A 116 -6.12 11.11 -4.53
N SER A 117 -6.43 10.15 -5.42
CA SER A 117 -7.06 10.45 -6.72
C SER A 117 -8.39 9.74 -7.03
N GLN A 118 -8.89 8.83 -6.17
CA GLN A 118 -10.10 8.02 -6.49
C GLN A 118 -11.18 7.98 -5.39
N ALA A 119 -11.11 8.85 -4.39
CA ALA A 119 -12.04 8.88 -3.25
C ALA A 119 -13.55 8.93 -3.61
N SER A 120 -13.92 9.36 -4.82
CA SER A 120 -15.32 9.45 -5.26
C SER A 120 -15.93 8.15 -5.81
N GLN A 121 -15.18 7.04 -5.90
CA GLN A 121 -15.65 5.79 -6.54
C GLN A 121 -15.68 4.56 -5.61
N TRP A 122 -15.32 4.70 -4.33
CA TRP A 122 -15.28 3.58 -3.39
C TRP A 122 -16.46 3.62 -2.42
N ASN A 123 -17.58 3.00 -2.78
CA ASN A 123 -18.71 2.82 -1.86
C ASN A 123 -18.52 1.66 -0.86
N ARG A 124 -17.34 1.01 -0.77
CA ARG A 124 -17.20 -0.19 0.10
C ARG A 124 -15.80 -0.65 0.51
N THR A 125 -14.79 0.21 0.56
CA THR A 125 -13.47 -0.21 1.07
C THR A 125 -12.97 0.80 2.10
N LEU A 126 -13.09 0.43 3.38
CA LEU A 126 -12.40 1.14 4.45
C LEU A 126 -10.90 1.01 4.20
N CYS A 127 -10.28 2.14 3.88
CA CYS A 127 -8.86 2.40 4.02
C CYS A 127 -8.45 2.13 5.48
N ILE A 128 -7.20 1.77 5.77
CA ILE A 128 -6.72 1.90 7.15
C ILE A 128 -6.81 3.38 7.54
N SER A 129 -7.91 3.72 8.20
CA SER A 129 -7.89 4.56 9.40
C SER A 129 -7.38 3.66 10.52
N HIS A 130 -6.45 4.13 11.34
CA HIS A 130 -5.95 3.40 12.50
C HIS A 130 -7.14 2.89 13.35
N ARG A 131 -7.43 1.59 13.28
CA ARG A 131 -8.36 0.91 14.20
C ARG A 131 -7.79 -0.46 14.51
N ALA A 132 -7.14 -0.56 15.67
CA ALA A 132 -6.98 -1.81 16.38
C ALA A 132 -8.39 -2.40 16.57
N LEU A 133 -8.66 -3.53 15.93
CA LEU A 133 -9.89 -4.28 16.19
C LEU A 133 -9.67 -5.14 17.43
N VAL A 134 -10.08 -4.58 18.56
CA VAL A 134 -10.41 -5.30 19.78
C VAL A 134 -11.63 -6.15 19.49
N GLU A 135 -11.50 -7.47 19.48
CA GLU A 135 -12.52 -8.38 20.01
C GLU A 135 -11.83 -9.59 20.67
N LYS A 136 -11.74 -9.49 22.01
CA LYS A 136 -11.52 -10.51 23.07
C LYS A 136 -10.52 -11.64 22.86
#